data_AF-A0A9P6RVA3-F1
#
_entry.id   AF-A0A9P6RVA3-F1
#
_cell.length_a   1.000
_cell.length_b   1.000
_cell.length_c   1.000
_cell.angle_alpha   90.00
_cell.angle_beta   90.00
_cell.angle_gamma   90.00
#
_symmetry.space_group_name_H-M   'P 1'
#
loop_
_entity.id
_entity.type
_entity.pdbx_description
1 polymer ?
#
loop_
_entity_poly.entity_id
_entity_poly.type
_entity_poly.pdbx_seq_one_letter_code
_entity_poly.pdbx_strand_id
1 'polypeptide(L)'
;LTRAGSKTLDEMIQGDFAELAITFLKNLATAIFKEQDGNPVVRYIPKEDKTTWKFEFFGDKPEVVFLREASPLTRAGVLHRFIHRSFLEYFYDFVEQGIHQLRSRRVLEYEQFVEGSYISCFAKTNLLEQDGVSSPLLKIVKEFLNTDRQVFLLLGDSGSGKTTFNLHLERVLWKGYEREGRIPLFINMTATHRPEQDMIAQYLLVHGFEEDQIEEMRLHREFDVIFDGYDE
;
A
#
# COMPACT_ATOMS: atom_id res chain seq x y z
N LEU A 1 15.17 33.86 15.89
CA LEU A 1 13.87 33.70 15.20
C LEU A 1 13.37 35.07 14.77
N THR A 2 13.11 35.27 13.48
CA THR A 2 12.42 36.49 12.99
C THR A 2 10.95 36.45 13.41
N ARG A 3 10.29 37.61 13.51
CA ARG A 3 8.88 37.72 13.93
C ARG A 3 7.92 36.89 13.04
N ALA A 4 8.26 36.73 11.75
CA ALA A 4 7.56 35.86 10.82
C ALA A 4 7.78 34.37 11.11
N GLY A 5 9.02 33.96 11.42
CA GLY A 5 9.33 32.56 11.76
C GLY A 5 8.67 32.10 13.07
N SER A 6 8.53 32.98 14.06
CA SER A 6 7.81 32.65 15.29
C SER A 6 6.33 32.35 15.02
N LYS A 7 5.68 33.17 14.18
CA LYS A 7 4.27 33.01 13.84
C LYS A 7 4.00 31.69 13.10
N THR A 8 4.85 31.36 12.13
CA THR A 8 4.75 30.09 11.39
C THR A 8 4.94 28.89 12.31
N LEU A 9 5.90 28.94 13.23
CA LEU A 9 6.08 27.88 14.22
C LEU A 9 4.85 27.72 15.13
N ASP A 10 4.28 28.84 15.59
CA ASP A 10 3.06 28.82 16.42
C ASP A 10 1.87 28.22 15.65
N GLU A 11 1.72 28.55 14.35
CA GLU A 11 0.69 27.97 13.48
C GLU A 11 0.89 26.45 13.27
N MET A 12 2.15 26.01 13.10
CA MET A 12 2.46 24.58 12.96
C MET A 12 2.28 23.79 14.26
N ILE A 13 2.60 24.39 15.41
CA ILE A 13 2.40 23.78 16.74
C ILE A 13 0.91 23.73 17.11
N GLN A 14 0.11 24.69 16.64
CA GLN A 14 -1.35 24.64 16.77
C GLN A 14 -1.98 23.53 15.93
N GLY A 15 -1.30 23.09 14.85
CA GLY A 15 -1.61 21.85 14.13
C GLY A 15 -0.88 20.63 14.70
N ASP A 16 -0.97 19.50 13.99
CA ASP A 16 -0.18 18.31 14.32
C ASP A 16 1.21 18.39 13.68
N PHE A 17 2.15 19.01 14.40
CA PHE A 17 3.54 19.13 13.95
C PHE A 17 4.20 17.78 13.70
N ALA A 18 3.83 16.73 14.45
CA ALA A 18 4.42 15.41 14.30
C ALA A 18 4.01 14.77 12.98
N GLU A 19 2.73 14.87 12.63
CA GLU A 19 2.20 14.41 11.33
C GLU A 19 2.85 15.14 10.15
N LEU A 20 3.01 16.46 10.26
CA LEU A 20 3.71 17.27 9.25
C LEU A 20 5.18 16.83 9.08
N ALA A 21 5.88 16.52 10.18
CA ALA A 21 7.26 16.05 10.14
C ALA A 21 7.38 14.64 9.55
N ILE A 22 6.47 13.73 9.88
CA ILE A 22 6.42 12.38 9.31
C ILE A 22 6.18 12.47 7.79
N THR A 23 5.18 13.24 7.36
CA THR A 23 4.85 13.45 5.95
C THR A 23 6.04 14.04 5.18
N PHE A 24 6.72 15.03 5.76
CA PHE A 24 7.94 15.60 5.20
C PHE A 24 9.03 14.54 4.97
N LEU A 25 9.24 13.64 5.93
CA LEU A 25 10.26 12.59 5.85
C LEU A 25 9.89 11.49 4.85
N LYS A 26 8.62 11.07 4.77
CA LYS A 26 8.09 10.15 3.75
C LYS A 26 8.35 10.72 2.33
N ASN A 27 7.99 11.99 2.11
CA ASN A 27 8.17 12.67 0.82
C ASN A 27 9.66 12.84 0.46
N LEU A 28 10.51 13.22 1.42
CA LEU A 28 11.94 13.34 1.20
C LEU A 28 12.57 11.99 0.83
N ALA A 29 12.20 10.92 1.55
CA ALA A 29 12.70 9.59 1.27
C ALA A 29 12.31 9.14 -0.15
N THR A 30 11.05 9.31 -0.52
CA THR A 30 10.54 9.05 -1.87
C THR A 30 11.30 9.81 -2.95
N ALA A 31 11.53 11.11 -2.76
CA ALA A 31 12.28 11.93 -3.72
C ALA A 31 13.74 11.46 -3.87
N ILE A 32 14.41 11.07 -2.78
CA ILE A 32 15.77 10.54 -2.82
C ILE A 32 15.83 9.23 -3.63
N PHE A 33 14.88 8.32 -3.42
CA PHE A 33 14.83 7.08 -4.19
C PHE A 33 14.57 7.33 -5.67
N LYS A 34 13.58 8.15 -6.00
CA LYS A 34 13.20 8.45 -7.38
C LYS A 34 14.30 9.19 -8.16
N GLU A 35 14.90 10.20 -7.56
CA GLU A 35 15.78 11.15 -8.27
C GLU A 35 17.27 10.83 -8.11
N GLN A 36 17.64 9.97 -7.15
CA GLN A 36 19.04 9.61 -6.86
C GLN A 36 19.26 8.09 -6.69
N ASP A 37 18.32 7.25 -7.12
CA ASP A 37 18.42 5.78 -7.05
C ASP A 37 18.72 5.27 -5.63
N GLY A 38 18.12 5.94 -4.63
CA GLY A 38 18.26 5.59 -3.21
C GLY A 38 19.59 6.01 -2.59
N ASN A 39 20.43 6.78 -3.29
CA ASN A 39 21.67 7.30 -2.70
C ASN A 39 21.35 8.27 -1.54
N PRO A 40 21.70 7.95 -0.29
CA PRO A 40 21.21 8.67 0.89
C PRO A 40 21.80 10.07 1.08
N VAL A 41 22.77 10.47 0.25
CA VAL A 41 23.47 11.75 0.39
C VAL A 41 22.96 12.74 -0.65
N VAL A 42 22.19 13.73 -0.19
CA VAL A 42 21.67 14.82 -1.01
C VAL A 42 22.62 16.00 -0.94
N ARG A 43 23.21 16.38 -2.08
CA ARG A 43 23.96 17.64 -2.21
C ARG A 43 23.00 18.76 -2.61
N TYR A 44 22.88 19.77 -1.75
CA TYR A 44 22.04 20.94 -2.00
C TYR A 44 22.84 22.26 -1.94
N ILE A 45 22.74 23.04 -3.02
CA ILE A 45 23.35 24.35 -3.19
C ILE A 45 22.25 25.36 -3.54
N PRO A 46 21.91 26.32 -2.65
CA PRO A 46 20.76 27.21 -2.84
C PRO A 46 20.72 28.04 -4.12
N LYS A 47 21.88 28.24 -4.78
CA LYS A 47 21.94 28.99 -6.04
C LYS A 47 21.70 28.10 -7.27
N GLU A 48 22.07 26.82 -7.18
CA GLU A 48 22.00 25.86 -8.29
C GLU A 48 20.69 25.08 -8.27
N ASP A 49 20.20 24.74 -7.08
CA ASP A 49 19.14 23.76 -6.92
C ASP A 49 17.73 24.39 -6.80
N LYS A 50 17.57 25.71 -7.00
CA LYS A 50 16.27 26.40 -6.85
C LYS A 50 15.15 25.84 -7.71
N THR A 51 15.49 25.26 -8.86
CA THR A 51 14.54 24.70 -9.82
C THR A 51 14.51 23.17 -9.77
N THR A 52 15.20 22.56 -8.81
CA THR A 52 15.24 21.10 -8.63
C THR A 52 14.31 20.67 -7.50
N TRP A 53 13.97 19.38 -7.46
CA TRP A 53 13.19 18.77 -6.37
C TRP A 53 13.77 19.08 -4.98
N LYS A 54 15.09 19.26 -4.87
CA LYS A 54 15.77 19.53 -3.61
C LYS A 54 15.33 20.84 -2.96
N PHE A 55 14.89 21.83 -3.74
CA PHE A 55 14.43 23.11 -3.20
C PHE A 55 13.21 22.95 -2.30
N GLU A 56 12.36 21.95 -2.54
CA GLU A 56 11.18 21.67 -1.74
C GLU A 56 11.54 21.24 -0.31
N PHE A 57 12.66 20.53 -0.15
CA PHE A 57 13.08 19.94 1.14
C PHE A 57 14.21 20.70 1.83
N PHE A 58 15.06 21.37 1.04
CA PHE A 58 16.26 22.06 1.53
C PHE A 58 16.21 23.58 1.33
N GLY A 59 15.09 24.09 0.82
CA GLY A 59 14.80 25.52 0.66
C GLY A 59 14.82 26.33 1.96
N ASP A 60 14.65 27.63 1.79
CA ASP A 60 14.66 28.66 2.83
C ASP A 60 13.25 29.06 3.32
N LYS A 61 12.20 28.37 2.84
CA LYS A 61 10.85 28.52 3.40
C LYS A 61 10.87 28.19 4.91
N PRO A 62 10.31 29.05 5.78
CA PRO A 62 10.37 28.85 7.23
C PRO A 62 9.87 27.47 7.69
N GLU A 63 8.75 26.99 7.13
CA GLU A 63 8.17 25.66 7.41
C GLU A 63 9.17 24.52 7.12
N VAL A 64 9.79 24.56 5.94
CA VAL A 64 10.78 23.57 5.49
C VAL A 64 12.02 23.59 6.38
N VAL A 65 12.44 24.79 6.81
CA VAL A 65 13.55 24.93 7.77
C VAL A 65 13.20 24.26 9.09
N PHE A 66 12.02 24.52 9.65
CA PHE A 66 11.58 23.91 10.91
C PHE A 66 11.45 22.40 10.82
N LEU A 67 10.79 21.89 9.77
CA LEU A 67 10.63 20.44 9.55
C LEU A 67 11.99 19.75 9.44
N ARG A 68 12.92 20.34 8.68
CA ARG A 68 14.28 19.80 8.53
C ARG A 68 15.07 19.83 9.83
N GLU A 69 14.97 20.89 10.63
CA GLU A 69 15.66 21.01 11.92
C GLU A 69 15.09 20.09 12.99
N ALA A 70 13.79 19.77 12.92
CA ALA A 70 13.13 18.81 13.82
C ALA A 70 13.27 17.34 13.37
N SER A 71 13.77 17.10 12.16
CA SER A 71 13.88 15.77 11.57
C SER A 71 15.20 15.07 11.92
N PRO A 72 15.26 13.72 11.83
CA PRO A 72 16.48 12.92 12.01
C PRO A 72 17.42 13.03 10.79
N LEU A 73 17.78 14.26 10.41
CA LEU A 73 18.66 14.61 9.31
C LEU A 73 19.95 15.21 9.86
N THR A 74 21.07 14.88 9.22
CA THR A 74 22.38 15.49 9.48
C THR A 74 22.78 16.35 8.30
N ARG A 75 23.47 17.46 8.60
CA ARG A 75 24.02 18.38 7.61
C ARG A 75 25.52 18.52 7.79
N ALA A 76 26.27 18.31 6.71
CA ALA A 76 27.70 18.56 6.61
C ALA A 76 27.97 19.49 5.43
N GLY A 77 27.99 20.80 5.69
CA GLY A 77 28.10 21.83 4.66
C GLY A 77 26.89 21.85 3.72
N VAL A 78 27.10 21.42 2.47
CA VAL A 78 26.07 21.31 1.41
C VAL A 78 25.42 19.92 1.36
N LEU A 79 25.97 18.96 2.10
CA LEU A 79 25.48 17.58 2.11
C LEU A 79 24.44 17.40 3.22
N HIS A 80 23.32 16.78 2.86
CA HIS A 80 22.23 16.40 3.75
C HIS A 80 22.00 14.91 3.63
N ARG A 81 21.72 14.25 4.75
CA ARG A 81 21.39 12.82 4.79
C ARG A 81 20.63 12.50 6.06
N PHE A 82 19.85 11.42 6.05
CA PHE A 82 19.35 10.83 7.28
C PHE A 82 20.48 10.47 8.24
N ILE A 83 20.24 10.55 9.55
CA ILE A 83 21.20 10.16 10.59
C ILE A 83 21.71 8.72 10.38
N HIS A 84 20.86 7.86 9.83
CA HIS A 84 21.18 6.49 9.47
C HIS A 84 20.39 6.06 8.22
N ARG A 85 20.97 5.16 7.41
CA ARG A 85 20.35 4.66 6.17
C ARG A 85 19.00 3.96 6.43
N SER A 86 18.85 3.30 7.58
CA SER A 86 17.60 2.64 7.95
C SER A 86 16.42 3.60 8.06
N PHE A 87 16.63 4.89 8.37
CA PHE A 87 15.53 5.87 8.41
C PHE A 87 15.08 6.22 6.99
N LEU A 88 16.00 6.36 6.04
CA LEU A 88 15.67 6.57 4.64
C LEU A 88 14.83 5.39 4.11
N GLU A 89 15.29 4.16 4.37
CA GLU A 89 14.59 2.94 3.99
C GLU A 89 13.24 2.83 4.71
N TYR A 90 13.18 3.12 6.02
CA TYR A 90 11.94 3.10 6.80
C TYR A 90 10.88 4.06 6.25
N PHE A 91 11.26 5.31 5.97
CA PHE A 91 10.32 6.31 5.46
C PHE A 91 9.96 6.11 3.99
N TYR A 92 10.83 5.46 3.20
CA TYR A 92 10.52 5.07 1.84
C TYR A 92 9.63 3.83 1.76
N ASP A 93 9.92 2.81 2.57
CA ASP A 93 9.22 1.53 2.54
C ASP A 93 7.96 1.51 3.42
N PHE A 94 7.42 2.64 3.87
CA PHE A 94 6.35 2.61 4.88
C PHE A 94 5.08 1.91 4.36
N VAL A 95 4.70 2.13 3.10
CA VAL A 95 3.59 1.40 2.44
C VAL A 95 3.96 -0.06 2.16
N GLU A 96 5.14 -0.32 1.59
CA GLU A 96 5.58 -1.70 1.32
C GLU A 96 5.73 -2.54 2.60
N GLN A 97 6.18 -1.94 3.70
CA GLN A 97 6.22 -2.57 5.02
C GLN A 97 4.82 -2.90 5.52
N GLY A 98 3.87 -1.97 5.36
CA GLY A 98 2.46 -2.22 5.67
C GLY A 98 1.90 -3.40 4.86
N ILE A 99 2.20 -3.45 3.55
CA ILE A 99 1.80 -4.55 2.66
C ILE A 99 2.48 -5.86 3.08
N HIS A 100 3.76 -5.84 3.45
CA HIS A 100 4.48 -7.02 3.95
C HIS A 100 3.89 -7.56 5.27
N GLN A 101 3.47 -6.67 6.18
CA GLN A 101 2.81 -7.06 7.42
C GLN A 101 1.42 -7.65 7.13
N LEU A 102 0.64 -7.02 6.25
CA LEU A 102 -0.65 -7.54 5.79
C LEU A 102 -0.48 -8.93 5.19
N ARG A 103 0.43 -9.10 4.22
CA ARG A 103 0.77 -10.38 3.60
C ARG A 103 1.08 -11.45 4.65
N SER A 104 1.99 -11.15 5.58
CA SER A 104 2.44 -12.10 6.59
C SER A 104 1.29 -12.56 7.48
N ARG A 105 0.41 -11.64 7.86
CA ARG A 105 -0.79 -11.91 8.66
C ARG A 105 -1.78 -12.78 7.90
N ARG A 106 -2.14 -12.41 6.66
CA ARG A 106 -3.11 -13.14 5.82
C ARG A 106 -2.66 -14.56 5.49
N VAL A 107 -1.37 -14.75 5.16
CA VAL A 107 -0.82 -16.09 4.92
C VAL A 107 -0.87 -16.95 6.18
N LEU A 108 -0.52 -16.39 7.34
CA LEU A 108 -0.56 -17.10 8.61
C LEU A 108 -1.99 -17.49 9.01
N GLU A 109 -2.96 -16.58 8.89
CA GLU A 109 -4.38 -16.85 9.13
C GLU A 109 -4.90 -18.01 8.27
N TYR A 110 -4.55 -18.01 6.99
CA TYR A 110 -4.90 -19.11 6.09
C TYR A 110 -4.31 -20.45 6.56
N GLU A 111 -3.02 -20.47 6.88
CA GLU A 111 -2.29 -21.69 7.29
C GLU A 111 -2.85 -22.25 8.62
N GLN A 112 -3.32 -21.38 9.51
CA GLN A 112 -3.92 -21.78 10.79
C GLN A 112 -5.35 -22.28 10.67
N PHE A 113 -6.19 -21.63 9.86
CA PHE A 113 -7.64 -21.84 9.91
C PHE A 113 -8.24 -22.52 8.67
N VAL A 114 -7.56 -22.48 7.53
CA VAL A 114 -8.15 -22.86 6.22
C VAL A 114 -7.39 -23.99 5.54
N GLU A 115 -6.06 -24.09 5.71
CA GLU A 115 -5.24 -25.05 4.96
C GLU A 115 -5.70 -26.51 5.11
N GLY A 116 -6.13 -26.91 6.31
CA GLY A 116 -6.60 -28.26 6.57
C GLY A 116 -8.00 -28.59 6.01
N SER A 117 -8.77 -27.60 5.58
CA SER A 117 -10.15 -27.77 5.08
C SER A 117 -10.31 -27.47 3.58
N TYR A 118 -9.27 -26.94 2.93
CA TYR A 118 -9.34 -26.62 1.51
C TYR A 118 -9.33 -27.86 0.62
N ILE A 119 -10.33 -27.93 -0.27
CA ILE A 119 -10.43 -28.93 -1.33
C ILE A 119 -10.37 -28.20 -2.67
N SER A 120 -9.55 -28.69 -3.60
CA SER A 120 -9.42 -28.08 -4.92
C SER A 120 -10.77 -28.06 -5.65
N CYS A 121 -11.23 -26.85 -5.98
CA CYS A 121 -12.46 -26.64 -6.72
C CYS A 121 -12.23 -26.80 -8.23
N PHE A 122 -13.25 -27.32 -8.92
CA PHE A 122 -13.30 -27.43 -10.37
C PHE A 122 -14.48 -26.60 -10.88
N ALA A 123 -14.31 -25.98 -12.03
CA ALA A 123 -15.33 -25.14 -12.64
C ALA A 123 -15.41 -25.32 -14.14
N LYS A 124 -16.57 -24.94 -14.68
CA LYS A 124 -16.79 -24.73 -16.10
C LYS A 124 -16.47 -23.29 -16.45
N THR A 125 -15.97 -23.05 -17.66
CA THR A 125 -15.63 -21.68 -18.10
C THR A 125 -16.85 -20.87 -18.54
N ASN A 126 -17.97 -21.53 -18.84
CA ASN A 126 -19.25 -20.89 -19.10
C ASN A 126 -20.44 -21.77 -18.70
N LEU A 127 -21.61 -21.15 -18.57
CA LEU A 127 -22.87 -21.82 -18.16
C LEU A 127 -23.39 -22.86 -19.16
N LEU A 128 -22.86 -22.88 -20.39
CA LEU A 128 -23.32 -23.73 -21.49
C LEU A 128 -22.48 -25.01 -21.63
N GLU A 129 -21.35 -25.12 -20.92
CA GLU A 129 -20.49 -26.30 -20.95
C GLU A 129 -21.15 -27.50 -20.26
N GLN A 130 -20.98 -28.68 -20.85
CA GLN A 130 -21.49 -29.93 -20.29
C GLN A 130 -20.76 -30.31 -19.00
N ASP A 131 -21.43 -31.02 -18.11
CA ASP A 131 -20.91 -31.41 -16.78
C ASP A 131 -19.59 -32.20 -16.80
N GLY A 132 -19.26 -32.82 -17.95
CA GLY A 132 -18.04 -33.62 -18.11
C GLY A 132 -16.76 -32.85 -18.42
N VAL A 133 -16.82 -31.54 -18.69
CA VAL A 133 -15.65 -30.71 -19.02
C VAL A 133 -15.45 -29.68 -17.90
N SER A 134 -14.76 -30.09 -16.84
CA SER A 134 -14.38 -29.19 -15.75
C SER A 134 -12.86 -29.06 -15.69
N SER A 135 -12.39 -27.85 -15.46
CA SER A 135 -10.97 -27.56 -15.25
C SER A 135 -10.75 -27.06 -13.82
N PRO A 136 -9.53 -27.21 -13.26
CA PRO A 136 -9.22 -26.66 -11.95
C PRO A 136 -9.53 -25.16 -11.92
N LEU A 137 -10.39 -24.73 -11.00
CA LEU A 137 -10.87 -23.35 -10.94
C LEU A 137 -9.71 -22.36 -10.76
N LEU A 138 -8.70 -22.74 -9.96
CA LEU A 138 -7.50 -21.91 -9.76
C LEU A 138 -6.77 -21.62 -11.08
N LYS A 139 -6.73 -22.58 -12.00
CA LYS A 139 -6.10 -22.38 -13.32
C LYS A 139 -6.88 -21.35 -14.12
N ILE A 140 -8.21 -21.49 -14.19
CA ILE A 140 -9.10 -20.57 -14.92
C ILE A 140 -8.95 -19.14 -14.37
N VAL A 141 -8.97 -18.97 -13.05
CA VAL A 141 -8.85 -17.64 -12.44
C VAL A 141 -7.46 -17.04 -12.67
N LYS A 142 -6.38 -17.82 -12.58
CA LYS A 142 -5.04 -17.32 -12.93
C LYS A 142 -4.92 -16.89 -14.39
N GLU A 143 -5.52 -17.62 -15.32
CA GLU A 143 -5.56 -17.22 -16.73
C GLU A 143 -6.34 -15.91 -16.89
N PHE A 144 -7.46 -15.75 -16.19
CA PHE A 144 -8.24 -14.51 -16.18
C PHE A 144 -7.43 -13.31 -15.65
N LEU A 145 -6.69 -13.45 -14.54
CA LEU A 145 -5.91 -12.35 -13.95
C LEU A 145 -4.82 -11.80 -14.89
N ASN A 146 -4.42 -12.59 -15.89
CA ASN A 146 -3.47 -12.19 -16.93
C ASN A 146 -4.12 -11.53 -18.16
N THR A 147 -5.44 -11.30 -18.13
CA THR A 147 -6.17 -10.59 -19.18
C THR A 147 -6.42 -9.12 -18.82
N ASP A 148 -6.96 -8.36 -19.77
CA ASP A 148 -7.43 -6.99 -19.59
C ASP A 148 -8.85 -6.90 -18.98
N ARG A 149 -9.49 -8.06 -18.76
CA ARG A 149 -10.84 -8.12 -18.17
C ARG A 149 -10.77 -7.73 -16.70
N GLN A 150 -11.73 -6.92 -16.27
CA GLN A 150 -11.73 -6.36 -14.91
C GLN A 150 -12.54 -7.19 -13.90
N VAL A 151 -13.52 -7.96 -14.35
CA VAL A 151 -14.46 -8.67 -13.46
C VAL A 151 -14.58 -10.15 -13.83
N PHE A 152 -14.45 -11.01 -12.82
CA PHE A 152 -14.72 -12.44 -12.90
C PHE A 152 -15.85 -12.80 -11.94
N LEU A 153 -16.95 -13.34 -12.47
CA LEU A 153 -18.08 -13.78 -11.67
C LEU A 153 -17.98 -15.29 -11.40
N LEU A 154 -17.79 -15.66 -10.13
CA LEU A 154 -17.77 -17.05 -9.69
C LEU A 154 -19.15 -17.46 -9.17
N LEU A 155 -19.83 -18.34 -9.90
CA LEU A 155 -21.13 -18.89 -9.54
C LEU A 155 -20.99 -20.30 -8.98
N GLY A 156 -21.80 -20.64 -7.98
CA GLY A 156 -21.87 -21.97 -7.40
C GLY A 156 -22.92 -22.04 -6.30
N ASP A 157 -23.38 -23.25 -5.98
CA ASP A 157 -24.39 -23.46 -4.94
C ASP A 157 -23.88 -23.11 -3.53
N SER A 158 -24.80 -22.95 -2.59
CA SER A 158 -24.43 -22.82 -1.17
C SER A 158 -23.64 -24.05 -0.72
N GLY A 159 -22.53 -23.83 0.01
CA GLY A 159 -21.64 -24.90 0.46
C GLY A 159 -20.74 -25.49 -0.63
N SER A 160 -20.72 -24.95 -1.87
CA SER A 160 -19.84 -25.45 -2.94
C SER A 160 -18.34 -25.13 -2.77
N GLY A 161 -17.97 -24.48 -1.66
CA GLY A 161 -16.58 -24.13 -1.32
C GLY A 161 -16.09 -22.78 -1.85
N LYS A 162 -16.99 -21.86 -2.28
CA LYS A 162 -16.62 -20.54 -2.83
C LYS A 162 -15.74 -19.72 -1.89
N THR A 163 -16.19 -19.50 -0.65
CA THR A 163 -15.42 -18.77 0.37
C THR A 163 -14.05 -19.40 0.62
N THR A 164 -14.00 -20.73 0.79
CA THR A 164 -12.74 -21.46 1.01
C THR A 164 -11.80 -21.34 -0.20
N PHE A 165 -12.35 -21.36 -1.42
CA PHE A 165 -11.59 -21.10 -2.64
C PHE A 165 -11.07 -19.67 -2.71
N ASN A 166 -11.89 -18.67 -2.40
CA ASN A 166 -11.51 -17.26 -2.40
C ASN A 166 -10.35 -16.99 -1.42
N LEU A 167 -10.42 -17.55 -0.20
CA LEU A 167 -9.33 -17.49 0.78
C LEU A 167 -8.07 -18.21 0.28
N HIS A 168 -8.22 -19.34 -0.40
CA HIS A 168 -7.08 -20.05 -1.00
C HIS A 168 -6.44 -19.26 -2.14
N LEU A 169 -7.25 -18.65 -3.00
CA LEU A 169 -6.79 -17.79 -4.08
C LEU A 169 -6.00 -16.61 -3.51
N GLU A 170 -6.52 -15.92 -2.51
CA GLU A 170 -5.84 -14.82 -1.83
C GLU A 170 -4.46 -15.26 -1.31
N ARG A 171 -4.37 -16.41 -0.64
CA ARG A 171 -3.09 -16.97 -0.16
C ARG A 171 -2.11 -17.23 -1.30
N VAL A 172 -2.58 -17.78 -2.42
CA VAL A 172 -1.74 -18.04 -3.60
C VAL A 172 -1.21 -16.74 -4.21
N LEU A 173 -2.06 -15.71 -4.30
CA LEU A 173 -1.65 -14.39 -4.78
C LEU A 173 -0.64 -13.74 -3.83
N TRP A 174 -0.87 -13.80 -2.51
CA TRP A 174 0.08 -13.32 -1.51
C TRP A 174 1.43 -14.05 -1.53
N LYS A 175 1.43 -15.37 -1.79
CA LYS A 175 2.69 -16.12 -1.94
C LYS A 175 3.46 -15.72 -3.20
N GLY A 176 2.75 -15.38 -4.27
CA GLY A 176 3.32 -14.87 -5.52
C GLY A 176 3.58 -13.36 -5.55
N TYR A 177 3.22 -12.62 -4.50
CA TYR A 177 3.42 -11.17 -4.45
C TYR A 177 4.91 -10.81 -4.49
N GLU A 178 5.26 -9.96 -5.45
CA GLU A 178 6.53 -9.28 -5.59
C GLU A 178 6.34 -7.78 -5.30
N ARG A 179 7.44 -7.09 -4.95
CA ARG A 179 7.41 -5.66 -4.64
C ARG A 179 6.82 -4.87 -5.81
N GLU A 180 5.97 -3.87 -5.50
CA GLU A 180 5.19 -3.09 -6.47
C GLU A 180 4.15 -3.91 -7.28
N GLY A 181 3.98 -5.20 -6.98
CA GLY A 181 2.98 -6.04 -7.60
C GLY A 181 1.55 -5.66 -7.20
N ARG A 182 0.58 -6.32 -7.84
CA ARG A 182 -0.85 -6.21 -7.50
C ARG A 182 -1.09 -6.68 -6.08
N ILE A 183 -1.86 -5.90 -5.33
CA ILE A 183 -2.13 -6.13 -3.92
C ILE A 183 -3.42 -6.95 -3.79
N PRO A 184 -3.37 -8.20 -3.31
CA PRO A 184 -4.57 -9.02 -3.15
C PRO A 184 -5.38 -8.55 -1.94
N LEU A 185 -6.68 -8.34 -2.10
CA LEU A 185 -7.58 -7.96 -1.01
C LEU A 185 -8.78 -8.91 -0.97
N PHE A 186 -8.94 -9.65 0.12
CA PHE A 186 -10.16 -10.42 0.36
C PHE A 186 -11.14 -9.61 1.21
N ILE A 187 -12.28 -9.24 0.61
CA ILE A 187 -13.32 -8.45 1.27
C ILE A 187 -14.58 -9.30 1.39
N ASN A 188 -14.92 -9.66 2.63
CA ASN A 188 -16.21 -10.27 2.93
C ASN A 188 -17.28 -9.18 3.01
N MET A 189 -18.25 -9.23 2.09
CA MET A 189 -19.27 -8.19 1.98
C MET A 189 -20.35 -8.30 3.05
N THR A 190 -20.67 -9.51 3.55
CA THR A 190 -21.67 -9.69 4.60
C THR A 190 -21.21 -9.18 5.96
N ALA A 191 -19.90 -9.19 6.20
CA ALA A 191 -19.30 -8.56 7.37
C ALA A 191 -19.22 -7.02 7.27
N THR A 192 -19.48 -6.44 6.10
CA THR A 192 -19.35 -5.00 5.87
C THR A 192 -20.70 -4.30 6.10
N HIS A 193 -20.80 -3.52 7.18
CA HIS A 193 -22.05 -2.86 7.58
C HIS A 193 -22.56 -1.77 6.61
N ARG A 194 -21.77 -1.34 5.61
CA ARG A 194 -22.09 -0.29 4.63
C ARG A 194 -21.36 -0.49 3.28
N PRO A 195 -21.86 -1.36 2.38
CA PRO A 195 -21.22 -1.64 1.09
C PRO A 195 -21.24 -0.45 0.12
N GLU A 196 -22.06 0.58 0.35
CA GLU A 196 -22.10 1.83 -0.41
C GLU A 196 -20.92 2.78 -0.13
N GLN A 197 -20.10 2.47 0.86
CA GLN A 197 -18.87 3.19 1.18
C GLN A 197 -17.66 2.54 0.48
N ASP A 198 -16.52 3.24 0.48
CA ASP A 198 -15.31 2.71 -0.15
C ASP A 198 -14.75 1.50 0.63
N MET A 199 -15.13 0.30 0.19
CA MET A 199 -14.80 -0.95 0.87
C MET A 199 -13.29 -1.23 0.87
N ILE A 200 -12.55 -0.74 -0.14
CA ILE A 200 -11.10 -0.92 -0.22
C ILE A 200 -10.42 -0.08 0.86
N ALA A 201 -10.76 1.21 0.97
CA ALA A 201 -10.21 2.06 2.02
C ALA A 201 -10.61 1.58 3.42
N GLN A 202 -11.87 1.19 3.62
CA GLN A 202 -12.31 0.63 4.91
C GLN A 202 -11.50 -0.62 5.29
N TYR A 203 -11.29 -1.52 4.33
CA TYR A 203 -10.48 -2.72 4.53
C TYR A 203 -9.05 -2.34 4.95
N LEU A 204 -8.40 -1.45 4.21
CA LEU A 204 -7.03 -1.01 4.50
C LEU A 204 -6.93 -0.30 5.86
N LEU A 205 -7.89 0.57 6.21
CA LEU A 205 -7.95 1.24 7.52
C LEU A 205 -8.00 0.21 8.67
N VAL A 206 -8.89 -0.79 8.56
CA VAL A 206 -9.01 -1.87 9.56
C VAL A 206 -7.72 -2.69 9.67
N HIS A 207 -6.95 -2.78 8.60
CA HIS A 207 -5.67 -3.48 8.57
C HIS A 207 -4.45 -2.63 8.97
N GLY A 208 -4.68 -1.38 9.40
CA GLY A 208 -3.67 -0.52 10.01
C GLY A 208 -2.97 0.43 9.05
N PHE A 209 -3.53 0.66 7.85
CA PHE A 209 -3.05 1.69 6.94
C PHE A 209 -3.68 3.05 7.29
N GLU A 210 -2.90 4.12 7.18
CA GLU A 210 -3.31 5.51 7.35
C GLU A 210 -3.96 6.06 6.07
N GLU A 211 -4.74 7.16 6.18
CA GLU A 211 -5.44 7.74 5.02
C GLU A 211 -4.49 8.19 3.90
N ASP A 212 -3.33 8.74 4.25
CA ASP A 212 -2.30 9.15 3.29
C ASP A 212 -1.70 7.96 2.53
N GLN A 213 -1.46 6.85 3.21
CA GLN A 213 -1.00 5.59 2.62
C GLN A 213 -2.05 5.03 1.66
N ILE A 214 -3.33 5.10 2.02
CA ILE A 214 -4.42 4.60 1.18
C ILE A 214 -4.54 5.43 -0.10
N GLU A 215 -4.45 6.76 0.00
CA GLU A 215 -4.42 7.64 -1.18
C GLU A 215 -3.19 7.38 -2.06
N GLU A 216 -2.01 7.17 -1.48
CA GLU A 216 -0.82 6.78 -2.22
C GLU A 216 -1.05 5.46 -2.98
N MET A 217 -1.58 4.44 -2.31
CA MET A 217 -1.86 3.15 -2.92
C MET A 217 -2.92 3.28 -4.04
N ARG A 218 -3.95 4.11 -3.88
CA ARG A 218 -4.95 4.36 -4.93
C ARG A 218 -4.36 4.99 -6.18
N LEU A 219 -3.41 5.92 -6.02
CA LEU A 219 -2.81 6.65 -7.14
C LEU A 219 -1.72 5.86 -7.86
N HIS A 220 -1.04 4.96 -7.15
CA HIS A 220 0.20 4.36 -7.64
C HIS A 220 0.19 2.83 -7.70
N ARG A 221 -0.81 2.15 -7.14
CA ARG A 221 -0.85 0.69 -7.02
C ARG A 221 -2.10 0.09 -7.66
N GLU A 222 -1.98 -1.19 -8.01
CA GLU A 222 -3.06 -2.01 -8.53
C GLU A 222 -3.51 -3.03 -7.49
N PHE A 223 -4.78 -3.41 -7.53
CA PHE A 223 -5.39 -4.33 -6.56
C PHE A 223 -6.07 -5.51 -7.27
N ASP A 224 -5.87 -6.72 -6.72
CA ASP A 224 -6.67 -7.89 -7.05
C ASP A 224 -7.72 -8.06 -5.94
N VAL A 225 -8.94 -7.54 -6.17
CA VAL A 225 -10.01 -7.54 -5.16
C VAL A 225 -10.88 -8.79 -5.30
N ILE A 226 -10.98 -9.56 -4.23
CA ILE A 226 -11.79 -10.77 -4.12
C ILE A 226 -12.96 -10.46 -3.19
N PHE A 227 -14.15 -10.29 -3.77
CA PHE A 227 -15.39 -10.13 -3.01
C PHE A 227 -16.03 -11.48 -2.70
N ASP A 228 -16.45 -11.67 -1.46
CA ASP A 228 -17.15 -12.86 -0.99
C ASP A 228 -18.51 -12.47 -0.37
N GLY A 229 -19.54 -13.28 -0.63
CA GLY A 229 -20.91 -13.04 -0.14
C GLY A 229 -21.68 -11.95 -0.89
N TYR A 230 -21.72 -12.02 -2.23
CA TYR A 230 -22.48 -11.07 -3.06
C TYR A 230 -23.99 -11.31 -3.07
N ASP A 231 -24.39 -12.56 -2.89
CA ASP A 231 -25.77 -13.04 -2.91
C ASP A 231 -26.41 -13.17 -1.53
N GLU A 232 -25.66 -12.89 -0.45
CA GLU A 232 -26.10 -12.95 0.95
C GLU A 232 -26.56 -11.57 1.47
#